data_AF-A0A182K812-F1
#
_entry.id   AF-A0A182K812-F1
#
_cell.length_a   1.000
_cell.length_b   1.000
_cell.length_c   1.000
_cell.angle_alpha   90.00
_cell.angle_beta   90.00
_cell.angle_gamma   90.00
#
_symmetry.space_group_name_H-M   'P 1'
#
loop_
_entity.id
_entity.type
_entity.pdbx_description
1 polymer ?
#
loop_
_entity_poly.entity_id
_entity_poly.type
_entity_poly.pdbx_seq_one_letter_code
_entity_poly.pdbx_strand_id
1 'polypeptide(L)'
;MSTTIWLTEALLYTPSISMSKTDTESRARGSWREAWYWSKKYGRGLITMLVIIGTIKIFLGELRPHFISTCQPDVKCKGTEYVSSYTCTNSKESLYFVRDASKSFPSGHSAMSVFEAIFLIWYLEKRVPRLRTLFTIPLFQMVLMCWAVFCSLSRITDNRHHWWDVLAGTIAGSIAAFMTCLFGCQNFDTSKRKRKTSLYTDHDHKLINSGSGNAATLGTPLHKEEINLNNVIHA
;
A
#
# COMPACT_ATOMS: atom_id res chain seq x y z
N MET A 1 -4.12 -8.95 5.87
CA MET A 1 -3.77 -8.66 4.46
C MET A 1 -3.08 -9.81 3.72
N SER A 2 -1.88 -10.28 4.09
CA SER A 2 -1.24 -11.40 3.35
C SER A 2 -2.11 -12.67 3.33
N THR A 3 -2.83 -12.92 4.43
CA THR A 3 -3.82 -13.99 4.55
C THR A 3 -5.07 -13.75 3.72
N THR A 4 -5.55 -12.50 3.59
CA THR A 4 -6.74 -12.18 2.78
C THR A 4 -6.43 -12.19 1.28
N ILE A 5 -5.25 -11.74 0.85
CA ILE A 5 -4.79 -11.88 -0.54
C ILE A 5 -4.58 -13.37 -0.88
N TRP A 6 -4.03 -14.14 0.06
CA TRP A 6 -3.89 -15.59 -0.11
C TRP A 6 -5.23 -16.32 -0.14
N LEU A 7 -6.16 -15.99 0.77
CA LEU A 7 -7.50 -16.56 0.80
C LEU A 7 -8.32 -16.18 -0.44
N THR A 8 -8.22 -14.94 -0.92
CA THR A 8 -8.89 -14.52 -2.15
C THR A 8 -8.32 -15.25 -3.36
N GLU A 9 -6.99 -15.38 -3.48
CA GLU A 9 -6.35 -16.20 -4.52
C GLU A 9 -6.67 -17.69 -4.38
N ALA A 10 -6.83 -18.23 -3.17
CA ALA A 10 -7.21 -19.62 -2.93
C ALA A 10 -8.70 -19.91 -3.23
N LEU A 11 -9.61 -19.01 -2.81
CA LEU A 11 -11.06 -19.08 -3.09
C LEU A 11 -11.38 -18.93 -4.57
N LEU A 12 -10.62 -18.07 -5.26
CA LEU A 12 -10.62 -17.93 -6.71
C LEU A 12 -10.24 -19.20 -7.48
N TYR A 13 -9.57 -20.13 -6.78
CA TYR A 13 -8.89 -21.27 -7.36
C TYR A 13 -9.58 -22.59 -7.02
N THR A 14 -10.89 -22.57 -6.73
CA THR A 14 -11.68 -23.80 -6.62
C THR A 14 -11.57 -24.56 -7.96
N PRO A 15 -10.97 -25.76 -7.97
CA PRO A 15 -10.65 -26.46 -9.19
C PRO A 15 -11.92 -26.93 -9.89
N SER A 16 -11.95 -26.85 -11.21
CA SER A 16 -12.86 -27.69 -12.00
C SER A 16 -12.58 -29.14 -11.66
N ILE A 17 -13.63 -29.93 -11.40
CA ILE A 17 -13.64 -31.27 -10.79
C ILE A 17 -12.70 -32.32 -11.45
N SER A 18 -12.09 -32.02 -12.61
CA SER A 18 -11.17 -32.91 -13.32
C SER A 18 -9.75 -32.32 -13.52
N MET A 19 -8.93 -32.22 -12.48
CA MET A 19 -7.51 -31.85 -12.62
C MET A 19 -6.55 -32.83 -11.92
N SER A 20 -5.46 -33.16 -12.61
CA SER A 20 -4.37 -34.01 -12.10
C SER A 20 -3.59 -33.32 -10.96
N LYS A 21 -3.04 -34.11 -10.02
CA LYS A 21 -2.22 -33.60 -8.89
C LYS A 21 -1.00 -32.79 -9.35
N THR A 22 -0.35 -33.19 -10.44
CA THR A 22 0.83 -32.51 -11.01
C THR A 22 0.49 -31.13 -11.59
N ASP A 23 -0.66 -31.01 -12.24
CA ASP A 23 -1.17 -29.73 -12.74
C ASP A 23 -1.66 -28.82 -11.60
N THR A 24 -2.11 -29.41 -10.50
CA THR A 24 -2.54 -28.68 -9.30
C THR A 24 -1.33 -28.03 -8.61
N GLU A 25 -0.23 -28.77 -8.41
CA GLU A 25 0.98 -28.24 -7.75
C GLU A 25 1.73 -27.19 -8.59
N SER A 26 1.89 -27.42 -9.90
CA SER A 26 2.58 -26.48 -10.79
C SER A 26 1.82 -25.15 -10.88
N ARG A 27 0.49 -25.20 -10.91
CA ARG A 27 -0.33 -23.99 -10.97
C ARG A 27 -0.53 -23.32 -9.61
N ALA A 28 -0.52 -24.07 -8.50
CA ALA A 28 -0.46 -23.51 -7.15
C ALA A 28 0.82 -22.68 -6.95
N ARG A 29 1.97 -23.19 -7.40
CA ARG A 29 3.24 -22.43 -7.42
C ARG A 29 3.14 -21.16 -8.27
N GLY A 30 2.43 -21.20 -9.40
CA GLY A 30 2.13 -20.03 -10.22
C GLY A 30 1.32 -18.96 -9.48
N SER A 31 0.20 -19.36 -8.85
CA SER A 31 -0.68 -18.45 -8.09
C SER A 31 0.05 -17.81 -6.90
N TRP A 32 0.87 -18.57 -6.16
CA TRP A 32 1.67 -18.03 -5.07
C TRP A 32 2.62 -16.91 -5.51
N ARG A 33 3.22 -17.03 -6.70
CA ARG A 33 4.09 -15.98 -7.26
C ARG A 33 3.32 -14.72 -7.60
N GLU A 34 2.10 -14.85 -8.13
CA GLU A 34 1.21 -13.72 -8.40
C GLU A 34 0.77 -13.02 -7.12
N ALA A 35 0.28 -13.77 -6.13
CA ALA A 35 -0.13 -13.25 -4.83
C ALA A 35 1.00 -12.49 -4.14
N TRP A 36 2.21 -13.06 -4.16
CA TRP A 36 3.41 -12.44 -3.62
C TRP A 36 3.81 -11.16 -4.35
N TYR A 37 3.68 -11.14 -5.68
CA TYR A 37 3.94 -9.94 -6.49
C TYR A 37 3.02 -8.77 -6.11
N TRP A 38 1.70 -9.02 -6.01
CA TRP A 38 0.74 -7.99 -5.61
C TRP A 38 0.92 -7.56 -4.16
N SER A 39 1.23 -8.50 -3.26
CA SER A 39 1.54 -8.21 -1.86
C SER A 39 2.74 -7.28 -1.73
N LYS A 40 3.79 -7.46 -2.55
CA LYS A 40 4.94 -6.55 -2.60
C LYS A 40 4.55 -5.14 -3.06
N LYS A 41 3.70 -5.02 -4.08
CA LYS A 41 3.21 -3.73 -4.58
C LYS A 41 2.37 -3.00 -3.54
N TYR A 42 1.44 -3.71 -2.90
CA TYR A 42 0.68 -3.23 -1.75
C TYR A 42 1.60 -2.73 -0.64
N GLY A 43 2.57 -3.55 -0.21
CA GLY A 43 3.50 -3.20 0.86
C GLY A 43 4.30 -1.94 0.57
N ARG A 44 4.78 -1.77 -0.68
CA ARG A 44 5.47 -0.54 -1.10
C ARG A 44 4.56 0.69 -1.01
N GLY A 45 3.31 0.59 -1.46
CA GLY A 45 2.32 1.67 -1.35
C GLY A 45 2.02 2.02 0.11
N LEU A 46 1.77 1.01 0.94
CA LEU A 46 1.49 1.18 2.36
C LEU A 46 2.65 1.85 3.10
N ILE A 47 3.88 1.37 2.90
CA ILE A 47 5.06 1.95 3.54
C ILE A 47 5.22 3.41 3.13
N THR A 48 5.07 3.73 1.84
CA THR A 48 5.16 5.10 1.33
C THR A 48 4.13 6.01 2.01
N MET A 49 2.88 5.56 2.09
CA MET A 49 1.80 6.30 2.77
C MET A 49 2.09 6.52 4.26
N LEU A 50 2.53 5.47 4.97
CA LEU A 50 2.83 5.56 6.40
C LEU A 50 3.99 6.50 6.70
N VAL A 51 5.02 6.51 5.85
CA VAL A 51 6.13 7.47 5.95
C VAL A 51 5.62 8.89 5.78
N ILE A 52 4.83 9.16 4.74
CA ILE A 52 4.27 10.50 4.49
C ILE A 52 3.44 10.99 5.68
N ILE A 53 2.52 10.16 6.19
CA ILE A 53 1.68 10.49 7.35
C ILE A 53 2.54 10.69 8.60
N GLY A 54 3.53 9.82 8.83
CA GLY A 54 4.44 9.92 9.96
C GLY A 54 5.22 11.23 9.95
N THR A 55 5.69 11.66 8.78
CA THR A 55 6.38 12.94 8.60
C THR A 55 5.45 14.12 8.89
N ILE A 56 4.24 14.12 8.34
CA ILE A 56 3.23 15.18 8.59
C ILE A 56 2.91 15.28 10.09
N LYS A 57 2.75 14.15 10.78
CA LYS A 57 2.50 14.10 12.23
C LYS A 57 3.59 14.79 13.04
N ILE A 58 4.85 14.60 12.65
CA ILE A 58 5.99 15.19 13.35
C ILE A 58 6.03 16.70 13.10
N PHE A 59 5.71 17.15 11.88
CA PHE A 59 5.71 18.57 11.53
C PHE A 59 4.57 19.36 12.18
N LEU A 60 3.36 18.80 12.21
CA LEU A 60 2.20 19.53 12.72
C LEU A 60 2.07 19.46 14.24
N GLY A 61 2.42 18.33 14.87
CA GLY A 61 2.43 18.22 16.33
C GLY A 61 1.11 18.55 17.03
N GLU A 62 -0.04 18.33 16.36
CA GLU A 62 -1.35 18.64 16.92
C GLU A 62 -1.63 17.81 18.17
N LEU A 63 -2.18 18.44 19.21
CA LEU A 63 -2.51 17.81 20.49
C LEU A 63 -3.79 16.97 20.35
N ARG A 64 -3.80 15.78 20.95
CA ARG A 64 -4.98 14.89 21.00
C ARG A 64 -6.01 15.37 22.03
N PRO A 65 -7.29 14.95 21.94
CA PRO A 65 -8.31 15.33 22.91
C PRO A 65 -7.98 14.99 24.37
N HIS A 66 -7.28 13.87 24.60
CA HIS A 66 -6.86 13.41 25.94
C HIS A 66 -5.49 13.96 26.38
N PHE A 67 -4.93 14.93 25.66
CA PHE A 67 -3.59 15.44 25.94
C PHE A 67 -3.46 16.02 27.35
N ILE A 68 -4.45 16.80 27.81
CA ILE A 68 -4.41 17.49 29.11
C ILE A 68 -4.37 16.47 30.26
N SER A 69 -5.14 15.38 30.17
CA SER A 69 -5.16 14.35 31.21
C SER A 69 -3.88 13.51 31.23
N THR A 70 -3.27 13.26 30.06
CA THR A 70 -2.01 12.50 29.96
C THR A 70 -0.79 13.34 30.38
N CYS A 71 -0.64 14.57 29.89
CA CYS A 71 0.55 15.39 30.16
C CYS A 71 0.49 16.11 31.51
N GLN A 72 -0.69 16.60 31.94
CA GLN A 72 -0.85 17.49 33.10
C GLN A 72 0.20 18.62 33.10
N PRO A 73 0.12 19.56 32.14
CA PRO A 73 1.12 20.61 31.99
C PRO A 73 1.12 21.57 33.18
N ASP A 74 2.31 21.94 33.68
CA ASP A 74 2.49 22.96 34.73
C ASP A 74 2.31 24.38 34.17
N VAL A 75 1.09 24.71 33.76
CA VAL A 75 0.76 26.01 33.16
C VAL A 75 -0.46 26.60 33.84
N LYS A 76 -0.35 27.88 34.23
CA LYS A 76 -1.48 28.67 34.74
C LYS A 76 -2.09 29.44 33.58
N CYS A 77 -3.26 29.00 33.10
CA CYS A 77 -3.99 29.68 32.03
C CYS A 77 -4.46 31.07 32.51
N LYS A 78 -3.77 32.14 32.08
CA LYS A 78 -4.15 33.54 32.36
C LYS A 78 -4.77 34.22 31.14
N GLY A 79 -5.83 33.63 30.58
CA GLY A 79 -6.57 34.20 29.45
C GLY A 79 -6.38 33.44 28.14
N THR A 80 -6.36 34.16 27.01
CA THR A 80 -6.36 33.64 25.64
C THR A 80 -4.97 33.53 25.01
N GLU A 81 -3.90 33.71 25.78
CA GLU A 81 -2.53 33.67 25.27
C GLU A 81 -2.12 32.23 24.91
N TYR A 82 -1.44 32.09 23.77
CA TYR A 82 -0.93 30.79 23.32
C TYR A 82 0.30 30.40 24.14
N VAL A 83 0.24 29.24 24.80
CA VAL A 83 1.35 28.72 25.61
C VAL A 83 2.22 27.80 24.75
N SER A 84 3.41 28.27 24.40
CA SER A 84 4.36 27.54 23.56
C SER A 84 5.27 26.57 24.32
N SER A 85 5.52 26.82 25.61
CA SER A 85 6.40 25.98 26.45
C SER A 85 5.68 25.50 27.71
N TYR A 86 5.72 24.19 27.95
CA TYR A 86 5.17 23.56 29.14
C TYR A 86 5.99 22.33 29.51
N THR A 87 5.94 21.97 30.79
CA THR A 87 6.51 20.72 31.31
C THR A 87 5.37 19.82 31.77
N CYS A 88 5.36 18.57 31.30
CA CYS A 88 4.39 17.57 31.77
C CYS A 88 4.78 17.11 33.18
N THR A 89 3.86 17.21 34.13
CA THR A 89 4.10 16.84 35.54
C THR A 89 3.72 15.40 35.86
N ASN A 90 3.02 14.73 34.94
CA ASN A 90 2.55 13.37 35.15
C ASN A 90 3.71 12.37 35.22
N SER A 91 3.86 11.71 36.37
CA SER A 91 4.85 10.64 36.60
C SER A 91 4.28 9.23 36.45
N LYS A 92 2.96 9.09 36.30
CA LYS A 92 2.28 7.79 36.18
C LYS A 92 2.33 7.22 34.76
N GLU A 93 2.32 8.10 33.76
CA GLU A 93 2.32 7.74 32.35
C GLU A 93 3.74 7.73 31.79
N SER A 94 4.04 6.80 30.87
CA SER A 94 5.37 6.76 30.25
C SER A 94 5.60 7.95 29.32
N LEU A 95 6.87 8.36 29.16
CA LEU A 95 7.31 9.38 28.20
C LEU A 95 6.82 9.10 26.76
N TYR A 96 6.65 7.83 26.41
CA TYR A 96 6.11 7.43 25.11
C TYR A 96 4.65 7.88 24.94
N PHE A 97 3.79 7.64 25.93
CA PHE A 97 2.37 8.01 25.86
C PHE A 97 2.18 9.53 25.84
N VAL A 98 2.98 10.27 26.61
CA VAL A 98 2.98 11.74 26.59
C VAL A 98 3.36 12.27 25.20
N ARG A 99 4.38 11.70 24.56
CA ARG A 99 4.81 12.08 23.20
C ARG A 99 3.82 11.66 22.11
N ASP A 100 3.05 10.60 22.35
CA ASP A 100 1.98 10.13 21.47
C ASP A 100 0.76 11.07 21.54
N ALA A 101 0.46 11.58 22.75
CA ALA A 101 -0.61 12.54 22.99
C ALA A 101 -0.41 13.89 22.25
N SER A 102 0.82 14.24 21.87
CA SER A 102 1.14 15.43 21.06
C SER A 102 1.16 15.18 19.54
N LYS A 103 0.60 14.07 19.05
CA LYS A 103 0.56 13.72 17.62
C LYS A 103 -0.82 13.22 17.21
N SER A 104 -1.77 14.13 17.03
CA SER A 104 -3.13 13.83 16.60
C SER A 104 -3.26 13.75 15.07
N PHE A 105 -2.82 14.79 14.35
CA PHE A 105 -3.14 14.92 12.94
C PHE A 105 -2.04 14.40 12.00
N PRO A 106 -2.39 13.70 10.89
CA PRO A 106 -3.69 13.10 10.56
C PRO A 106 -3.81 11.68 11.15
N SER A 107 -5.02 11.12 11.19
CA SER A 107 -5.24 9.76 11.73
C SER A 107 -4.64 8.67 10.82
N GLY A 108 -3.51 8.11 11.25
CA GLY A 108 -2.83 7.02 10.54
C GLY A 108 -3.62 5.70 10.51
N HIS A 109 -4.40 5.40 11.57
CA HIS A 109 -5.26 4.21 11.61
C HIS A 109 -6.37 4.29 10.58
N SER A 110 -7.00 5.47 10.45
CA SER A 110 -8.05 5.71 9.46
C SER A 110 -7.49 5.65 8.03
N ALA A 111 -6.33 6.27 7.79
CA ALA A 111 -5.68 6.18 6.49
C ALA A 111 -5.33 4.74 6.10
N MET A 112 -4.79 3.96 7.03
CA MET A 112 -4.42 2.55 6.80
C MET A 112 -5.65 1.69 6.50
N SER A 113 -6.73 1.82 7.27
CA SER A 113 -7.93 1.00 7.08
C SER A 113 -8.62 1.29 5.75
N VAL A 114 -8.70 2.57 5.36
CA VAL A 114 -9.26 3.00 4.07
C VAL A 114 -8.38 2.57 2.91
N PHE A 115 -7.06 2.68 3.04
CA PHE A 115 -6.11 2.20 2.04
C PHE A 115 -6.25 0.69 1.80
N GLU A 116 -6.32 -0.11 2.86
CA GLU A 116 -6.53 -1.56 2.81
C GLU A 116 -7.86 -1.92 2.12
N ALA A 117 -8.96 -1.27 2.51
CA ALA A 117 -10.27 -1.53 1.93
C ALA A 117 -10.30 -1.22 0.42
N ILE A 118 -9.89 -0.02 0.00
CA ILE A 118 -9.92 0.36 -1.42
C ILE A 118 -9.01 -0.53 -2.26
N PHE A 119 -7.81 -0.86 -1.78
CA PHE A 119 -6.89 -1.74 -2.50
C PHE A 119 -7.50 -3.12 -2.71
N LEU A 120 -8.09 -3.72 -1.66
CA LEU A 120 -8.72 -5.04 -1.75
C LEU A 120 -9.96 -5.03 -2.65
N ILE A 121 -10.81 -4.00 -2.54
CA ILE A 121 -12.00 -3.84 -3.37
C ILE A 121 -11.59 -3.80 -4.85
N TRP A 122 -10.63 -2.96 -5.20
CA TRP A 122 -10.13 -2.85 -6.57
C TRP A 122 -9.48 -4.15 -7.06
N TYR A 123 -8.68 -4.78 -6.20
CA TYR A 123 -8.06 -6.06 -6.49
C TYR A 123 -9.12 -7.12 -6.85
N LEU A 124 -10.16 -7.23 -6.02
CA LEU A 124 -11.25 -8.16 -6.21
C LEU A 124 -11.98 -7.90 -7.54
N GLU A 125 -12.33 -6.65 -7.84
CA GLU A 125 -13.03 -6.31 -9.08
C GLU A 125 -12.27 -6.69 -10.34
N LYS A 126 -10.94 -6.49 -10.34
CA LYS A 126 -10.12 -6.74 -11.53
C LYS A 126 -9.67 -8.19 -11.69
N ARG A 127 -9.48 -8.90 -10.58
CA ARG A 127 -8.86 -10.24 -10.59
C ARG A 127 -9.87 -11.37 -10.44
N VAL A 128 -11.11 -11.06 -10.02
CA VAL A 128 -12.11 -12.06 -9.63
C VAL A 128 -13.38 -12.00 -10.48
N PRO A 129 -13.28 -12.18 -11.81
CA PRO A 129 -14.47 -12.14 -12.65
C PRO A 129 -15.42 -13.32 -12.39
N ARG A 130 -14.90 -14.45 -11.85
CA ARG A 130 -15.66 -15.71 -11.68
C ARG A 130 -16.58 -15.74 -10.46
N LEU A 131 -16.21 -15.06 -9.37
CA LEU A 131 -17.09 -14.89 -8.21
C LEU A 131 -18.00 -13.67 -8.33
N ARG A 132 -18.07 -13.06 -9.54
CA ARG A 132 -19.04 -12.01 -9.88
C ARG A 132 -20.45 -12.59 -10.03
N THR A 133 -20.83 -13.48 -9.12
CA THR A 133 -22.23 -13.70 -8.81
C THR A 133 -22.79 -12.36 -8.32
N LEU A 134 -24.08 -12.11 -8.56
CA LEU A 134 -24.72 -10.82 -8.28
C LEU A 134 -24.53 -10.33 -6.82
N PHE A 135 -24.26 -11.22 -5.86
CA PHE A 135 -24.24 -10.90 -4.43
C PHE A 135 -22.90 -11.09 -3.71
N THR A 136 -22.04 -12.04 -4.10
CA THR A 136 -20.89 -12.42 -3.25
C THR A 136 -19.79 -11.35 -3.21
N ILE A 137 -19.40 -10.79 -4.36
CA ILE A 137 -18.42 -9.69 -4.43
C ILE A 137 -18.93 -8.41 -3.74
N PRO A 138 -20.12 -7.87 -4.06
CA PRO A 138 -20.58 -6.63 -3.44
C PRO A 138 -20.79 -6.78 -1.93
N LEU A 139 -21.20 -7.95 -1.43
CA LEU A 139 -21.29 -8.23 0.00
C LEU A 139 -19.91 -8.15 0.67
N PHE A 140 -18.88 -8.76 0.08
CA PHE A 140 -17.53 -8.71 0.63
C PHE A 140 -16.93 -7.30 0.60
N GLN A 141 -17.17 -6.54 -0.48
CA GLN A 141 -16.78 -5.14 -0.58
C GLN A 141 -17.47 -4.29 0.50
N MET A 142 -18.76 -4.50 0.74
CA MET A 142 -19.50 -3.83 1.81
C MET A 142 -18.91 -4.16 3.18
N VAL A 143 -18.60 -5.43 3.47
CA VAL A 143 -17.98 -5.83 4.74
C VAL A 143 -16.62 -5.15 4.95
N LEU A 144 -15.78 -5.08 3.90
CA LEU A 144 -14.49 -4.38 3.96
C LEU A 144 -14.65 -2.88 4.24
N MET A 145 -15.61 -2.22 3.59
CA MET A 145 -15.89 -0.81 3.82
C MET A 145 -16.44 -0.56 5.22
N CYS A 146 -17.40 -1.38 5.67
CA CYS A 146 -17.93 -1.30 7.03
C CYS A 146 -16.83 -1.48 8.08
N TRP A 147 -15.90 -2.42 7.85
CA TRP A 147 -14.74 -2.60 8.72
C TRP A 147 -13.83 -1.37 8.74
N ALA A 148 -13.54 -0.77 7.58
CA ALA A 148 -12.71 0.43 7.51
C ALA A 148 -13.34 1.64 8.22
N VAL A 149 -14.66 1.80 8.09
CA VAL A 149 -15.45 2.82 8.80
C VAL A 149 -15.44 2.54 10.30
N PHE A 150 -15.68 1.30 10.72
CA PHE A 150 -15.63 0.91 12.14
C PHE A 150 -14.26 1.21 12.77
N CYS A 151 -13.16 0.83 12.11
CA CYS A 151 -11.82 1.17 12.56
C CYS A 151 -11.61 2.69 12.67
N SER A 152 -12.13 3.48 11.73
CA SER A 152 -12.03 4.94 11.76
C SER A 152 -12.85 5.55 12.91
N LEU A 153 -14.09 5.11 13.09
CA LEU A 153 -14.99 5.57 14.16
C LEU A 153 -14.47 5.22 15.55
N SER A 154 -13.84 4.04 15.71
CA SER A 154 -13.23 3.63 16.99
C SER A 154 -12.23 4.67 17.51
N ARG A 155 -11.54 5.40 16.61
CA ARG A 155 -10.58 6.44 17.00
C ARG A 155 -11.23 7.70 17.57
N ILE A 156 -12.46 7.99 17.14
CA ILE A 156 -13.26 9.09 17.66
C ILE A 156 -13.83 8.68 19.03
N THR A 157 -14.42 7.49 19.13
CA THR A 157 -15.01 6.99 20.38
C THR A 157 -13.97 6.80 21.49
N ASP A 158 -12.73 6.44 21.14
CA ASP A 158 -11.62 6.29 22.09
C ASP A 158 -10.99 7.65 22.50
N ASN A 159 -11.54 8.79 22.05
CA ASN A 159 -10.99 10.14 22.26
C ASN A 159 -9.51 10.29 21.84
N ARG A 160 -9.08 9.47 20.88
CA ARG A 160 -7.68 9.47 20.39
C ARG A 160 -7.47 10.49 19.29
N HIS A 161 -8.52 10.85 18.56
CA HIS A 161 -8.46 11.76 17.43
C HIS A 161 -9.71 12.62 17.37
N HIS A 162 -9.56 13.83 16.86
CA HIS A 162 -10.70 14.64 16.47
C HIS A 162 -11.32 14.08 15.19
N TRP A 163 -12.59 14.39 14.93
CA TRP A 163 -13.28 13.90 13.73
C TRP A 163 -12.62 14.40 12.43
N TRP A 164 -12.00 15.59 12.44
CA TRP A 164 -11.27 16.14 11.29
C TRP A 164 -9.95 15.39 11.01
N ASP A 165 -9.26 14.91 12.05
CA ASP A 165 -8.06 14.07 11.89
C ASP A 165 -8.38 12.78 11.16
N VAL A 166 -9.55 12.20 11.47
CA VAL A 166 -10.08 10.98 10.86
C VAL A 166 -10.49 11.24 9.40
N LEU A 167 -11.14 12.37 9.14
CA LEU A 167 -11.49 12.78 7.78
C LEU A 167 -10.24 12.99 6.91
N ALA A 168 -9.24 13.71 7.42
CA ALA A 168 -7.97 13.91 6.73
C ALA A 168 -7.23 12.59 6.48
N GLY A 169 -7.24 11.68 7.47
CA GLY A 169 -6.72 10.32 7.33
C GLY A 169 -7.42 9.53 6.22
N THR A 170 -8.75 9.57 6.18
CA THR A 170 -9.57 8.90 5.16
C THR A 170 -9.26 9.41 3.75
N ILE A 171 -9.13 10.73 3.57
CA ILE A 171 -8.79 11.34 2.28
C ILE A 171 -7.37 10.92 1.85
N ALA A 172 -6.39 11.01 2.76
CA ALA A 172 -5.02 10.63 2.47
C ALA A 172 -4.89 9.14 2.11
N GLY A 173 -5.56 8.26 2.86
CA GLY A 173 -5.62 6.83 2.58
C GLY A 173 -6.25 6.52 1.22
N SER A 174 -7.33 7.23 0.88
CA SER A 174 -7.99 7.11 -0.43
C SER A 174 -7.03 7.49 -1.55
N ILE A 175 -6.43 8.68 -1.51
CA ILE A 175 -5.47 9.14 -2.53
C ILE A 175 -4.32 8.14 -2.68
N ALA A 176 -3.72 7.70 -1.57
CA ALA A 176 -2.62 6.74 -1.61
C ALA A 176 -3.04 5.39 -2.25
N ALA A 177 -4.26 4.93 -1.99
CA ALA A 177 -4.78 3.70 -2.59
C ALA A 177 -4.97 3.86 -4.11
N PHE A 178 -5.61 4.95 -4.56
CA PHE A 178 -5.75 5.26 -5.98
C PHE A 178 -4.38 5.34 -6.67
N MET A 179 -3.41 6.04 -6.09
CA MET A 179 -2.07 6.16 -6.64
C MET A 179 -1.37 4.79 -6.73
N THR A 180 -1.50 3.96 -5.70
CA THR A 180 -0.91 2.62 -5.67
C THR A 180 -1.56 1.70 -6.70
N CYS A 181 -2.89 1.71 -6.84
CA CYS A 181 -3.61 0.87 -7.78
C CYS A 181 -3.36 1.28 -9.24
N LEU A 182 -3.41 2.57 -9.55
CA LEU A 182 -3.26 3.08 -10.90
C LEU A 182 -1.80 3.09 -11.37
N PHE A 183 -0.90 3.67 -10.60
CA PHE A 183 0.51 3.82 -11.00
C PHE A 183 1.37 2.64 -10.55
N GLY A 184 1.22 2.21 -9.29
CA GLY A 184 2.01 1.12 -8.72
C GLY A 184 1.69 -0.25 -9.32
N CYS A 185 0.39 -0.54 -9.43
CA CYS A 185 -0.16 -1.81 -9.90
C CYS A 185 -0.61 -1.78 -11.37
N GLN A 186 -0.57 -0.62 -12.05
CA GLN A 186 -1.00 -0.47 -13.44
C GLN A 186 -2.42 -1.01 -13.69
N ASN A 187 -3.35 -0.68 -12.78
CA ASN A 187 -4.75 -1.13 -12.80
C ASN A 187 -4.92 -2.66 -12.77
N PHE A 188 -3.95 -3.38 -12.19
CA PHE A 188 -3.93 -4.84 -12.10
C PHE A 188 -3.94 -5.58 -13.46
N ASP A 189 -3.51 -4.91 -14.54
CA ASP A 189 -3.42 -5.51 -15.88
C ASP A 189 -2.24 -6.49 -16.00
N THR A 190 -2.55 -7.79 -16.00
CA THR A 190 -1.54 -8.86 -16.15
C THR A 190 -0.98 -9.01 -17.57
N SER A 191 -1.64 -8.45 -18.58
CA SER A 191 -1.27 -8.61 -20.00
C SER A 191 0.08 -7.96 -20.29
N LYS A 192 0.33 -6.80 -19.69
CA LYS A 192 1.62 -6.07 -19.81
C LYS A 192 2.79 -6.85 -19.20
N ARG A 193 2.54 -7.61 -18.12
CA ARG A 193 3.57 -8.44 -17.49
C ARG A 193 3.90 -9.67 -18.33
N LYS A 194 2.89 -10.41 -18.83
CA LYS A 194 3.11 -11.55 -19.71
C LYS A 194 3.92 -11.16 -20.95
N ARG A 195 3.62 -9.99 -21.53
CA ARG A 195 4.38 -9.42 -22.66
C ARG A 195 5.85 -9.17 -22.30
N LYS A 196 6.14 -8.53 -21.17
CA LYS A 196 7.53 -8.26 -20.73
C LYS A 196 8.32 -9.54 -20.46
N THR A 197 7.72 -10.52 -19.79
CA THR A 197 8.37 -11.81 -19.53
C THR A 197 8.66 -12.56 -20.83
N SER A 198 7.69 -12.61 -21.75
CA SER A 198 7.89 -13.22 -23.08
C SER A 198 9.01 -12.56 -23.88
N LEU A 199 9.11 -11.23 -23.83
CA LEU A 199 10.13 -10.47 -24.55
C LEU A 199 11.53 -10.68 -23.96
N TYR A 200 11.64 -10.83 -22.64
CA TYR A 200 12.91 -11.16 -21.98
C TYR A 200 13.38 -12.58 -22.36
N THR A 201 12.47 -13.56 -22.34
CA THR A 201 12.78 -14.94 -22.71
C THR A 201 13.19 -15.07 -24.18
N ASP A 202 12.55 -14.33 -25.11
CA ASP A 202 12.97 -14.28 -26.52
C ASP A 202 14.38 -13.71 -26.69
N HIS A 203 14.71 -12.65 -25.95
CA HIS A 203 16.04 -12.05 -25.98
C HIS A 203 17.12 -13.01 -25.46
N ASP A 204 16.88 -13.70 -24.35
CA ASP A 204 17.83 -14.68 -23.80
C ASP A 204 18.08 -15.83 -24.79
N HIS A 205 17.03 -16.35 -25.44
CA HIS A 205 17.19 -17.38 -26.46
C HIS A 205 18.03 -16.89 -27.65
N LYS A 206 17.86 -15.64 -28.10
CA LYS A 206 18.70 -15.05 -29.15
C LYS A 206 20.16 -14.88 -28.72
N LEU A 207 20.42 -14.46 -27.49
CA LEU A 207 21.79 -14.35 -26.95
C LEU A 207 22.47 -15.73 -26.88
N ILE A 208 21.77 -16.76 -26.42
CA ILE A 208 22.31 -18.12 -26.31
C ILE A 208 22.60 -18.69 -27.71
N ASN A 209 21.68 -18.51 -28.66
CA ASN A 209 21.85 -19.02 -30.02
C ASN A 209 22.96 -18.27 -30.78
N SER A 210 23.16 -16.98 -30.49
CA SER A 210 24.27 -16.20 -31.06
C SER A 210 25.61 -16.47 -30.37
N GLY A 211 25.60 -16.86 -29.09
CA GLY A 211 26.81 -17.20 -28.32
C GLY A 211 27.36 -18.59 -28.61
N SER A 212 26.52 -19.52 -29.10
CA SER A 212 26.98 -20.85 -29.54
C SER A 212 27.69 -20.84 -30.90
N GLY A 213 27.72 -19.69 -31.59
CA GLY A 213 28.39 -19.51 -32.87
C GLY A 213 29.77 -18.87 -32.81
N ASN A 214 30.16 -18.23 -31.70
CA ASN A 214 31.44 -17.51 -31.59
C ASN A 214 32.04 -17.63 -30.18
N ALA A 215 32.60 -18.79 -29.87
CA ALA A 215 33.64 -18.91 -28.84
C ALA A 215 34.97 -18.39 -29.41
N ALA A 216 35.08 -17.07 -29.62
CA ALA A 216 36.36 -16.40 -29.78
C ALA A 216 36.23 -14.90 -29.42
N THR A 217 37.18 -14.42 -28.64
CA THR A 217 37.50 -13.03 -28.30
C THR A 217 36.70 -12.34 -27.19
N LEU A 218 37.24 -12.54 -25.98
CA LEU A 218 37.39 -11.61 -24.87
C LEU A 218 37.38 -10.12 -25.28
N GLY A 219 36.55 -9.31 -24.60
CA GLY A 219 36.66 -7.85 -24.59
C GLY A 219 35.47 -7.16 -23.89
N THR A 220 35.64 -6.78 -22.62
CA THR A 220 34.90 -5.65 -22.00
C THR A 220 35.31 -4.34 -22.69
N PRO A 221 34.42 -3.35 -22.87
CA PRO A 221 34.18 -2.30 -21.86
C PRO A 221 32.71 -1.81 -21.80
N LEU A 222 32.15 -1.44 -20.63
CA LEU A 222 32.17 -0.10 -20.02
C LEU A 222 31.64 1.05 -20.91
N HIS A 223 30.43 1.52 -20.55
CA HIS A 223 29.89 2.88 -20.57
C HIS A 223 30.52 3.92 -21.52
N LYS A 224 29.74 4.42 -22.50
CA LYS A 224 29.76 5.84 -22.88
C LYS A 224 28.47 6.29 -23.57
N GLU A 225 27.80 7.25 -22.93
CA GLU A 225 26.93 8.25 -23.56
C GLU A 225 27.60 8.83 -24.81
N GLU A 226 26.86 8.88 -25.93
CA GLU A 226 27.08 9.93 -26.93
C GLU A 226 25.75 10.28 -27.60
N ILE A 227 25.24 11.46 -27.26
CA ILE A 227 24.22 12.19 -27.99
C ILE A 227 24.81 12.56 -29.34
N ASN A 228 24.17 12.22 -30.46
CA ASN A 228 24.38 12.99 -31.68
C ASN A 228 23.09 13.17 -32.50
N LEU A 229 22.98 14.40 -32.96
CA LEU A 229 21.83 15.19 -33.31
C LEU A 229 21.84 15.34 -34.83
N ASN A 230 21.23 14.42 -35.59
CA ASN A 230 21.18 14.53 -37.05
C ASN A 230 20.01 13.74 -37.65
N ASN A 231 18.77 14.17 -37.40
CA ASN A 231 17.64 13.88 -38.30
C ASN A 231 16.51 14.91 -38.13
N VAL A 232 16.89 16.19 -38.10
CA VAL A 232 16.04 17.25 -38.64
C VAL A 232 16.47 17.41 -40.09
N ILE A 233 15.49 17.44 -40.99
CA ILE A 233 15.54 17.59 -42.46
C ILE A 233 15.18 16.28 -43.19
N HIS A 234 13.96 16.31 -43.74
CA HIS A 234 13.26 15.34 -44.60
C HIS A 234 12.41 14.24 -43.92
N ALA A 235 11.26 14.65 -43.38
CA ALA A 235 9.91 14.33 -43.90
C ALA A 235 8.82 14.83 -42.93
#